data_AF-A0A817RFN6-F1
#
_entry.id   AF-A0A817RFN6-F1
#
_cell.length_a   1.000
_cell.length_b   1.000
_cell.length_c   1.000
_cell.angle_alpha   90.00
_cell.angle_beta   90.00
_cell.angle_gamma   90.00
#
_symmetry.space_group_name_H-M   'P 1'
#
loop_
_entity.id
_entity.type
_entity.pdbx_description
1 polymer ?
#
loop_
_entity_poly.entity_id
_entity_poly.type
_entity_poly.pdbx_seq_one_letter_code
_entity_poly.pdbx_strand_id
1 'polypeptide(L)'
;MNIFILRKFLLVLFFLVLMTINVKSSIKLVKRQSSNIRLERSNSHSINRDDQPVRFSSQTLKKNKNEIKLIPKQNSVNLCNGSYIKTNGTTCGLKEIMIGRCNEYQYLKRGLYLSNTTQIKNCSKLYELFESAARYKPYCNMNMSTYESYFQYALADVNAINRSLFWSGTYTLAHDYSNRGFNYITLEDTLAAAMADGLSWCGTEHAPQGFDYVSCPNNCADNIWADDAFWGLASKKFAEKAAGEVYLVLNGSRANDQPSFRNDSFFTKYELPNLQKTDYN
;
A
#
# COMPACT_ATOMS: atom_id res chain seq x y z
N MET A 1 39.24 26.93 -46.82
CA MET A 1 38.06 26.04 -46.77
C MET A 1 37.98 25.48 -45.35
N ASN A 2 36.84 25.65 -44.69
CA ASN A 2 36.77 26.08 -43.28
C ASN A 2 36.96 24.99 -42.22
N ILE A 3 37.88 25.23 -41.28
CA ILE A 3 38.09 24.51 -40.00
C ILE A 3 36.81 24.42 -39.16
N PHE A 4 35.84 25.29 -39.40
CA PHE A 4 34.52 25.27 -38.76
C PHE A 4 33.64 24.06 -39.13
N ILE A 5 33.83 23.46 -40.32
CA ILE A 5 33.05 22.29 -40.75
C ILE A 5 33.59 21.01 -40.09
N LEU A 6 34.91 20.91 -39.92
CA LEU A 6 35.56 19.77 -39.28
C LEU A 6 35.24 19.69 -37.77
N ARG A 7 35.13 20.85 -37.08
CA ARG A 7 34.71 20.91 -35.67
C ARG A 7 33.26 20.49 -35.46
N LYS A 8 32.35 20.83 -36.38
CA LYS A 8 30.95 20.38 -36.31
C LYS A 8 30.81 18.88 -36.56
N PHE A 9 31.59 18.31 -37.47
CA PHE A 9 31.59 16.87 -37.72
C PHE A 9 32.18 16.05 -36.56
N LEU A 10 33.26 16.52 -35.92
CA LEU A 10 33.83 15.84 -34.75
C LEU A 10 32.89 15.86 -33.53
N LEU A 11 32.16 16.96 -33.31
CA LEU A 11 31.18 17.05 -32.22
C LEU A 11 29.98 16.12 -32.44
N VAL A 12 29.47 16.02 -33.68
CA VAL A 12 28.36 15.10 -33.99
C VAL A 12 28.79 13.64 -33.87
N LEU A 13 30.04 13.29 -34.26
CA LEU A 13 30.57 11.94 -34.02
C LEU A 13 30.77 11.64 -32.53
N PHE A 14 31.17 12.62 -31.71
CA PHE A 14 31.33 12.42 -30.26
C PHE A 14 29.98 12.20 -29.56
N PHE A 15 28.91 12.87 -30.01
CA PHE A 15 27.54 12.64 -29.52
C PHE A 15 26.97 11.29 -29.97
N LEU A 16 27.32 10.81 -31.17
CA LEU A 16 26.89 9.49 -31.66
C LEU A 16 27.64 8.33 -30.99
N VAL A 17 28.92 8.51 -30.64
CA VAL A 17 29.72 7.47 -29.95
C VAL A 17 29.37 7.37 -28.46
N LEU A 18 28.91 8.46 -27.82
CA LEU A 18 28.40 8.40 -26.44
C LEU A 18 27.03 7.70 -26.30
N MET A 19 26.28 7.52 -27.39
CA MET A 19 25.02 6.75 -27.37
C MET A 19 25.20 5.24 -27.58
N THR A 20 26.39 4.76 -27.94
CA THR A 20 26.64 3.33 -28.19
C THR A 20 27.48 2.64 -27.10
N ILE A 21 27.84 3.34 -26.02
CA ILE A 21 28.49 2.72 -24.86
C ILE A 21 27.42 2.24 -23.86
N ASN A 22 26.86 1.07 -24.19
CA ASN A 22 26.62 -0.06 -23.29
C ASN A 22 25.98 0.24 -21.92
N VAL A 23 24.65 0.18 -21.84
CA VAL A 23 23.92 -0.03 -20.57
C VAL A 23 23.06 -1.29 -20.69
N LYS A 24 23.60 -2.40 -20.18
CA LYS A 24 22.85 -3.62 -19.83
C LYS A 24 21.84 -3.27 -18.72
N SER A 25 20.57 -3.64 -18.94
CA SER A 25 19.40 -3.44 -18.05
C SER A 25 19.14 -1.97 -17.65
N SER A 26 18.19 -1.34 -18.33
CA SER A 26 17.78 0.04 -18.01
C SER A 26 16.54 0.04 -17.11
N ILE A 27 16.72 0.28 -15.81
CA ILE A 27 15.69 0.93 -14.98
C ILE A 27 15.70 2.41 -15.37
N LYS A 28 14.65 2.89 -16.05
CA LYS A 28 14.52 4.32 -16.39
C LYS A 28 14.15 5.11 -15.13
N LEU A 29 15.13 5.82 -14.58
CA LEU A 29 14.92 6.82 -13.52
C LEU A 29 14.21 8.05 -14.10
N VAL A 30 12.96 8.28 -13.69
CA VAL A 30 12.24 9.51 -14.01
C VAL A 30 12.67 10.61 -13.02
N LYS A 31 13.40 11.62 -13.50
CA LYS A 31 13.84 12.79 -12.71
C LYS A 31 13.00 14.01 -13.11
N ARG A 32 12.29 14.62 -12.16
CA ARG A 32 11.58 15.90 -12.39
C ARG A 32 12.39 17.08 -11.87
N GLN A 33 12.53 18.11 -12.70
CA GLN A 33 13.04 19.43 -12.33
C GLN A 33 11.93 20.19 -11.60
N SER A 34 12.19 20.63 -10.36
CA SER A 34 11.26 21.41 -9.57
C SER A 34 11.22 22.85 -10.07
N SER A 35 10.07 23.31 -10.58
CA SER A 35 9.75 24.72 -10.75
C SER A 35 8.76 25.14 -9.67
N ASN A 36 9.12 26.19 -8.93
CA ASN A 36 8.36 26.74 -7.81
C ASN A 36 6.96 27.16 -8.25
N ILE A 37 5.92 26.52 -7.69
CA ILE A 37 4.54 27.01 -7.78
C ILE A 37 4.15 27.59 -6.43
N ARG A 38 3.95 28.90 -6.42
CA ARG A 38 3.45 29.71 -5.31
C ARG A 38 1.94 29.42 -5.17
N LEU A 39 1.54 28.82 -4.04
CA LEU A 39 0.13 28.63 -3.70
C LEU A 39 -0.46 29.96 -3.18
N GLU A 40 -1.37 30.55 -3.94
CA GLU A 40 -2.26 31.59 -3.42
C GLU A 40 -3.41 30.96 -2.62
N ARG A 41 -3.66 31.52 -1.43
CA ARG A 41 -4.81 31.20 -0.57
C ARG A 41 -6.08 31.73 -1.24
N SER A 42 -7.07 30.87 -1.47
CA SER A 42 -8.46 31.29 -1.70
C SER A 42 -9.35 30.95 -0.50
N ASN A 43 -10.23 31.89 -0.20
CA ASN A 43 -11.00 31.99 1.03
C ASN A 43 -12.14 30.98 1.16
N SER A 44 -12.46 30.73 2.43
CA SER A 44 -13.60 30.02 3.01
C SER A 44 -14.95 30.34 2.38
N HIS A 45 -15.79 29.30 2.23
CA HIS A 45 -17.25 29.43 2.19
C HIS A 45 -17.88 28.55 3.27
N SER A 46 -18.62 29.21 4.14
CA SER A 46 -19.42 28.70 5.25
C SER A 46 -20.66 27.93 4.77
N ILE A 47 -20.96 26.79 5.39
CA ILE A 47 -22.28 26.16 5.32
C ILE A 47 -22.79 25.96 6.76
N ASN A 48 -23.97 26.51 7.03
CA ASN A 48 -24.68 26.50 8.30
C ASN A 48 -25.04 25.07 8.75
N ARG A 49 -24.89 24.82 10.06
CA ARG A 49 -25.43 23.67 10.77
C ARG A 49 -26.61 24.14 11.61
N ASP A 50 -27.82 23.71 11.24
CA ASP A 50 -28.96 23.65 12.15
C ASP A 50 -29.35 22.18 12.27
N ASP A 51 -29.08 21.58 13.43
CA ASP A 51 -29.88 20.49 13.99
C ASP A 51 -29.57 20.37 15.50
N GLN A 52 -30.63 20.43 16.30
CA GLN A 52 -30.63 20.47 17.76
C GLN A 52 -30.36 19.09 18.40
N PRO A 53 -29.77 19.01 19.61
CA PRO A 53 -29.53 17.73 20.28
C PRO A 53 -30.75 17.24 21.08
N VAL A 54 -31.12 15.97 20.88
CA VAL A 54 -32.15 15.25 21.65
C VAL A 54 -31.61 14.87 23.03
N ARG A 55 -32.36 15.25 24.08
CA ARG A 55 -32.04 15.06 25.51
C ARG A 55 -32.62 13.72 26.01
N PHE A 56 -31.78 12.81 26.49
CA PHE A 56 -32.22 11.61 27.21
C PHE A 56 -32.07 11.78 28.74
N SER A 57 -33.14 11.48 29.47
CA SER A 57 -33.25 11.61 30.93
C SER A 57 -32.55 10.47 31.68
N SER A 58 -31.79 10.79 32.71
CA SER A 58 -31.23 9.81 33.65
C SER A 58 -32.29 9.31 34.65
N GLN A 59 -32.57 8.02 34.68
CA GLN A 59 -33.25 7.37 35.81
C GLN A 59 -32.26 6.55 36.65
N THR A 60 -32.39 6.73 37.96
CA THR A 60 -31.52 6.28 39.04
C THR A 60 -31.63 4.78 39.28
N LEU A 61 -30.51 4.04 39.31
CA LEU A 61 -30.47 2.63 39.73
C LEU A 61 -29.67 2.47 41.03
N LYS A 62 -30.35 1.87 42.01
CA LYS A 62 -29.90 1.64 43.39
C LYS A 62 -28.70 0.70 43.46
N LYS A 63 -27.76 1.05 44.34
CA LYS A 63 -26.54 0.30 44.66
C LYS A 63 -26.89 -0.88 45.57
N ASN A 64 -26.51 -2.10 45.20
CA ASN A 64 -26.32 -3.17 46.16
C ASN A 64 -24.97 -3.85 45.91
N LYS A 65 -24.13 -3.85 46.95
CA LYS A 65 -22.78 -4.42 46.96
C LYS A 65 -22.90 -5.93 47.15
N ASN A 66 -22.22 -6.70 46.29
CA ASN A 66 -21.54 -7.94 46.66
C ASN A 66 -20.42 -8.19 45.66
N GLU A 67 -19.21 -8.39 46.18
CA GLU A 67 -17.97 -8.58 45.43
C GLU A 67 -17.99 -9.90 44.66
N ILE A 68 -17.90 -9.81 43.34
CA ILE A 68 -17.24 -10.80 42.52
C ILE A 68 -16.10 -10.04 41.84
N LYS A 69 -14.86 -10.47 42.10
CA LYS A 69 -13.65 -9.93 41.47
C LYS A 69 -13.68 -10.29 39.97
N LEU A 70 -14.44 -9.51 39.19
CA LEU A 70 -14.38 -9.53 37.74
C LEU A 70 -13.06 -8.87 37.32
N ILE A 71 -12.18 -9.67 36.72
CA ILE A 71 -11.12 -9.18 35.83
C ILE A 71 -11.81 -8.20 34.86
N PRO A 72 -11.33 -6.95 34.68
CA PRO A 72 -12.06 -5.99 33.89
C PRO A 72 -12.16 -6.51 32.47
N LYS A 73 -13.38 -6.80 32.01
CA LYS A 73 -13.72 -6.82 30.59
C LYS A 73 -13.37 -5.45 30.04
N GLN A 74 -12.16 -5.25 29.56
CA GLN A 74 -11.83 -4.10 28.76
C GLN A 74 -12.59 -4.25 27.44
N ASN A 75 -13.70 -3.51 27.35
CA ASN A 75 -14.56 -3.38 26.19
C ASN A 75 -13.75 -2.91 24.98
N SER A 76 -13.24 -3.84 24.18
CA SER A 76 -12.78 -3.58 22.82
C SER A 76 -13.87 -2.92 21.96
N VAL A 77 -15.13 -3.16 22.31
CA VAL A 77 -16.33 -2.55 21.72
C VAL A 77 -16.40 -1.01 21.94
N ASN A 78 -15.77 -0.46 22.98
CA ASN A 78 -15.84 0.98 23.26
C ASN A 78 -14.75 1.81 22.56
N LEU A 79 -13.70 1.20 22.03
CA LEU A 79 -12.59 1.92 21.37
C LEU A 79 -12.99 2.46 19.99
N CYS A 80 -13.87 1.74 19.29
CA CYS A 80 -14.34 2.11 17.96
C CYS A 80 -15.71 2.81 17.96
N ASN A 81 -16.24 3.19 19.13
CA ASN A 81 -17.54 3.84 19.27
C ASN A 81 -17.47 5.33 18.89
N GLY A 82 -17.41 5.62 17.60
CA GLY A 82 -17.76 6.91 17.00
C GLY A 82 -16.73 8.04 17.15
N SER A 83 -15.57 7.77 17.75
CA SER A 83 -14.44 8.71 17.73
C SER A 83 -13.44 8.26 16.65
N TYR A 84 -13.07 9.19 15.75
CA TYR A 84 -11.97 9.03 14.79
C TYR A 84 -10.63 9.03 15.54
N ILE A 85 -10.45 8.09 16.46
CA ILE A 85 -9.16 7.89 17.11
C ILE A 85 -8.35 7.09 16.10
N LYS A 86 -7.34 7.73 15.52
CA LYS A 86 -6.21 7.02 14.92
C LYS A 86 -5.57 6.21 16.05
N THR A 87 -6.01 4.98 16.23
CA THR A 87 -5.39 4.07 17.18
C THR A 87 -4.03 3.66 16.60
N ASN A 88 -3.09 3.32 17.47
CA ASN A 88 -1.87 2.62 17.03
C ASN A 88 -2.16 1.13 16.78
N GLY A 89 -3.42 0.71 16.89
CA GLY A 89 -3.89 -0.66 16.73
C GLY A 89 -4.58 -0.91 15.40
N THR A 90 -5.34 -2.00 15.37
CA THR A 90 -6.15 -2.38 14.22
C THR A 90 -7.15 -1.29 13.88
N THR A 91 -7.31 -1.03 12.58
CA THR A 91 -8.22 -0.01 12.05
C THR A 91 -9.66 -0.35 12.43
N CYS A 92 -10.35 0.58 13.08
CA CYS A 92 -11.78 0.41 13.38
C CYS A 92 -12.59 0.25 12.09
N GLY A 93 -13.52 -0.71 12.07
CA GLY A 93 -14.33 -1.02 10.89
C GLY A 93 -13.55 -1.73 9.77
N LEU A 94 -12.46 -2.44 10.11
CA LEU A 94 -11.58 -3.13 9.16
C LEU A 94 -12.37 -3.98 8.14
N LYS A 95 -13.33 -4.76 8.63
CA LYS A 95 -14.19 -5.60 7.79
C LYS A 95 -14.99 -4.80 6.78
N GLU A 96 -15.70 -3.79 7.26
CA GLU A 96 -16.59 -2.95 6.47
C GLU A 96 -15.79 -2.20 5.41
N ILE A 97 -14.63 -1.65 5.78
CA ILE A 97 -13.74 -0.92 4.86
C ILE A 97 -13.20 -1.85 3.78
N MET A 98 -12.65 -3.02 4.14
CA MET A 98 -12.07 -3.95 3.17
C MET A 98 -13.12 -4.49 2.19
N ILE A 99 -14.30 -4.88 2.69
CA ILE A 99 -15.40 -5.33 1.83
C ILE A 99 -15.89 -4.19 0.94
N GLY A 100 -16.02 -2.97 1.46
CA GLY A 100 -16.39 -1.79 0.69
C GLY A 100 -15.41 -1.51 -0.45
N ARG A 101 -14.10 -1.50 -0.17
CA ARG A 101 -13.03 -1.32 -1.16
C ARG A 101 -12.99 -2.43 -2.20
N CYS A 102 -13.25 -3.68 -1.79
CA CYS A 102 -13.38 -4.77 -2.73
C CYS A 102 -14.53 -4.52 -3.73
N ASN A 103 -15.71 -4.11 -3.25
CA ASN A 103 -16.83 -3.78 -4.13
C ASN A 103 -16.49 -2.60 -5.05
N GLU A 104 -15.96 -1.50 -4.49
CA GLU A 104 -15.54 -0.33 -5.27
C GLU A 104 -14.55 -0.71 -6.38
N TYR A 105 -13.52 -1.48 -6.04
CA TYR A 105 -12.54 -1.96 -7.01
C TYR A 105 -13.21 -2.73 -8.15
N GLN A 106 -14.08 -3.67 -7.79
CA GLN A 106 -14.71 -4.59 -8.73
C GLN A 106 -15.68 -3.91 -9.69
N TYR A 107 -16.42 -2.90 -9.24
CA TYR A 107 -17.43 -2.23 -10.04
C TYR A 107 -16.96 -0.94 -10.72
N LEU A 108 -15.97 -0.25 -10.14
CA LEU A 108 -15.53 1.06 -10.65
C LEU A 108 -14.12 1.04 -11.24
N LYS A 109 -13.22 0.21 -10.73
CA LYS A 109 -11.78 0.26 -11.09
C LYS A 109 -11.32 -0.91 -11.95
N ARG A 110 -12.05 -2.03 -11.95
CA ARG A 110 -11.65 -3.28 -12.60
C ARG A 110 -11.24 -3.13 -14.07
N GLY A 111 -12.01 -2.35 -14.83
CA GLY A 111 -11.77 -2.15 -16.27
C GLY A 111 -10.47 -1.40 -16.60
N LEU A 112 -9.84 -0.76 -15.60
CA LEU A 112 -8.59 0.00 -15.78
C LEU A 112 -7.34 -0.90 -15.69
N TYR A 113 -7.43 -2.00 -14.94
CA TYR A 113 -6.26 -2.77 -14.50
C TYR A 113 -6.25 -4.24 -14.94
N LEU A 114 -7.41 -4.85 -15.24
CA LEU A 114 -7.49 -6.25 -15.65
C LEU A 114 -7.47 -6.40 -17.18
N SER A 115 -6.76 -7.42 -17.68
CA SER A 115 -6.73 -7.69 -19.12
C SER A 115 -8.02 -8.30 -19.64
N ASN A 116 -8.64 -9.25 -18.93
CA ASN A 116 -9.78 -10.02 -19.46
C ASN A 116 -10.63 -10.79 -18.42
N THR A 117 -10.37 -10.68 -17.11
CA THR A 117 -11.13 -11.46 -16.12
C THR A 117 -12.52 -10.84 -15.86
N THR A 118 -13.58 -11.55 -16.26
CA THR A 118 -14.98 -11.18 -15.97
C THR A 118 -15.47 -11.64 -14.60
N GLN A 119 -14.70 -12.50 -13.93
CA GLN A 119 -15.10 -13.12 -12.67
C GLN A 119 -15.13 -12.10 -11.52
N ILE A 120 -16.33 -11.88 -10.98
CA ILE A 120 -16.52 -11.15 -9.73
C ILE A 120 -16.13 -12.08 -8.57
N LYS A 121 -15.24 -11.61 -7.71
CA LYS A 121 -14.81 -12.26 -6.48
C LYS A 121 -15.82 -12.00 -5.37
N ASN A 122 -16.03 -12.99 -4.51
CA ASN A 122 -16.84 -12.84 -3.31
C ASN A 122 -16.03 -12.04 -2.28
N CYS A 123 -16.38 -10.76 -2.09
CA CYS A 123 -15.67 -9.86 -1.19
C CYS A 123 -15.73 -10.30 0.29
N SER A 124 -16.84 -10.90 0.73
CA SER A 124 -16.95 -11.46 2.08
C SER A 124 -15.99 -12.62 2.26
N LYS A 125 -15.93 -13.54 1.29
CA LYS A 125 -14.98 -14.66 1.33
C LYS A 125 -13.53 -14.19 1.30
N LEU A 126 -13.24 -13.18 0.50
CA LEU A 126 -11.91 -12.61 0.40
C LEU A 126 -11.49 -11.97 1.75
N TYR A 127 -12.39 -11.24 2.41
CA TYR A 127 -12.15 -10.74 3.76
C TYR A 127 -11.99 -11.89 4.78
N GLU A 128 -12.78 -12.95 4.72
CA GLU A 128 -12.63 -14.12 5.62
C GLU A 128 -11.24 -14.76 5.51
N LEU A 129 -10.68 -14.84 4.30
CA LEU A 129 -9.33 -15.37 4.06
C LEU A 129 -8.25 -14.43 4.63
N PHE A 130 -8.44 -13.12 4.51
CA PHE A 130 -7.57 -12.14 5.16
C PHE A 130 -7.67 -12.25 6.69
N GLU A 131 -8.89 -12.30 7.21
CA GLU A 131 -9.18 -12.35 8.63
C GLU A 131 -8.59 -13.61 9.27
N SER A 132 -8.70 -14.77 8.64
CA SER A 132 -8.10 -16.01 9.17
C SER A 132 -6.57 -15.98 9.20
N ALA A 133 -5.95 -15.25 8.27
CA ALA A 133 -4.51 -15.08 8.19
C ALA A 133 -3.97 -14.07 9.21
N ALA A 134 -4.79 -13.12 9.67
CA ALA A 134 -4.37 -12.02 10.55
C ALA A 134 -4.88 -12.15 12.00
N ARG A 135 -6.08 -12.69 12.20
CA ARG A 135 -6.73 -12.80 13.52
C ARG A 135 -6.06 -13.88 14.37
N TYR A 136 -5.95 -13.61 15.68
CA TYR A 136 -5.31 -14.48 16.67
C TYR A 136 -3.87 -14.84 16.34
N LYS A 137 -3.21 -14.04 15.50
CA LYS A 137 -1.79 -14.22 15.19
C LYS A 137 -0.91 -13.42 16.11
N PRO A 138 0.34 -13.85 16.34
CA PRO A 138 1.30 -13.04 17.06
C PRO A 138 1.60 -11.77 16.27
N TYR A 139 1.96 -10.71 16.98
CA TYR A 139 2.37 -9.46 16.36
C TYR A 139 3.72 -9.59 15.61
N CYS A 140 4.68 -10.30 16.22
CA CYS A 140 5.99 -10.61 15.64
C CYS A 140 6.06 -12.05 15.13
N ASN A 141 7.11 -12.37 14.36
CA ASN A 141 7.39 -13.72 13.85
C ASN A 141 6.32 -14.22 12.88
N MET A 142 5.74 -13.30 12.13
CA MET A 142 4.71 -13.63 11.15
C MET A 142 5.35 -14.28 9.93
N ASN A 143 4.66 -15.28 9.37
CA ASN A 143 5.06 -15.92 8.13
C ASN A 143 4.22 -15.37 6.99
N MET A 144 4.87 -14.88 5.93
CA MET A 144 4.20 -14.42 4.71
C MET A 144 3.20 -15.45 4.16
N SER A 145 3.50 -16.75 4.26
CA SER A 145 2.66 -17.83 3.74
C SER A 145 1.29 -17.92 4.39
N THR A 146 1.05 -17.31 5.55
CA THR A 146 -0.28 -17.29 6.16
C THR A 146 -1.32 -16.59 5.29
N TYR A 147 -0.89 -15.62 4.47
CA TYR A 147 -1.76 -14.89 3.54
C TYR A 147 -1.86 -15.55 2.15
N GLU A 148 -1.25 -16.71 1.92
CA GLU A 148 -1.18 -17.33 0.60
C GLU A 148 -2.59 -17.59 0.01
N SER A 149 -3.52 -18.14 0.80
CA SER A 149 -4.89 -18.37 0.35
C SER A 149 -5.64 -17.08 0.03
N TYR A 150 -5.39 -15.99 0.77
CA TYR A 150 -5.96 -14.67 0.48
C TYR A 150 -5.52 -14.20 -0.89
N PHE A 151 -4.21 -14.18 -1.15
CA PHE A 151 -3.68 -13.73 -2.44
C PHE A 151 -4.06 -14.66 -3.59
N GLN A 152 -4.05 -15.98 -3.40
CA GLN A 152 -4.50 -16.93 -4.43
C GLN A 152 -5.96 -16.69 -4.85
N TYR A 153 -6.83 -16.36 -3.89
CA TYR A 153 -8.22 -16.03 -4.18
C TYR A 153 -8.39 -14.65 -4.83
N ALA A 154 -7.59 -13.67 -4.36
CA ALA A 154 -7.61 -12.29 -4.84
C ALA A 154 -6.98 -12.09 -6.21
N LEU A 155 -6.02 -12.95 -6.59
CA LEU A 155 -5.29 -12.88 -7.85
C LEU A 155 -6.28 -13.02 -9.01
N ALA A 156 -6.67 -11.87 -9.54
CA ALA A 156 -7.15 -11.71 -10.89
C ALA A 156 -5.94 -11.42 -11.80
N ASP A 157 -6.09 -11.65 -13.10
CA ASP A 157 -5.05 -11.39 -14.09
C ASP A 157 -4.85 -9.87 -14.24
N VAL A 158 -4.09 -9.27 -13.32
CA VAL A 158 -3.57 -7.91 -13.46
C VAL A 158 -2.61 -7.93 -14.65
N ASN A 159 -2.93 -7.15 -15.67
CA ASN A 159 -2.06 -7.05 -16.84
C ASN A 159 -0.93 -6.06 -16.57
N ALA A 160 0.08 -6.55 -15.84
CA ALA A 160 1.22 -5.75 -15.41
C ALA A 160 2.31 -5.63 -16.49
N ILE A 161 2.12 -6.24 -17.67
CA ILE A 161 3.07 -6.23 -18.78
C ILE A 161 3.31 -4.79 -19.25
N ASN A 162 4.56 -4.33 -19.24
CA ASN A 162 4.98 -2.97 -19.61
C ASN A 162 4.33 -1.84 -18.77
N ARG A 163 3.63 -2.18 -17.68
CA ARG A 163 2.81 -1.24 -16.90
C ARG A 163 3.19 -1.20 -15.43
N SER A 164 4.02 -2.12 -14.95
CA SER A 164 4.38 -2.21 -13.53
C SER A 164 5.18 -0.99 -13.08
N LEU A 165 4.70 -0.30 -12.04
CA LEU A 165 5.34 0.84 -11.41
C LEU A 165 5.58 0.57 -9.93
N PHE A 166 6.83 0.24 -9.61
CA PHE A 166 7.32 0.07 -8.27
C PHE A 166 7.73 1.42 -7.67
N TRP A 167 7.79 1.50 -6.34
CA TRP A 167 8.16 2.73 -5.66
C TRP A 167 8.84 2.45 -4.31
N SER A 168 9.73 3.35 -3.88
CA SER A 168 10.39 3.24 -2.56
C SER A 168 10.56 4.62 -1.91
N GLY A 169 9.75 4.86 -0.88
CA GLY A 169 9.66 6.16 -0.19
C GLY A 169 9.03 7.28 -1.00
N THR A 170 8.28 6.93 -2.04
CA THR A 170 7.62 7.87 -2.97
C THR A 170 6.16 7.51 -3.23
N TYR A 171 5.45 6.95 -2.24
CA TYR A 171 4.05 6.50 -2.33
C TYR A 171 3.19 7.53 -3.09
N THR A 172 3.08 8.75 -2.57
CA THR A 172 2.21 9.79 -3.15
C THR A 172 2.58 10.11 -4.59
N LEU A 173 3.87 10.23 -4.91
CA LEU A 173 4.33 10.55 -6.26
C LEU A 173 4.05 9.42 -7.25
N ALA A 174 4.27 8.17 -6.84
CA ALA A 174 4.03 7.00 -7.69
C ALA A 174 2.55 6.83 -8.01
N HIS A 175 1.67 7.02 -7.02
CA HIS A 175 0.22 6.95 -7.19
C HIS A 175 -0.33 8.14 -7.99
N ASP A 176 0.25 9.34 -7.83
CA ASP A 176 -0.07 10.47 -8.71
C ASP A 176 0.32 10.16 -10.17
N TYR A 177 1.43 9.47 -10.38
CA TYR A 177 1.88 9.05 -11.71
C TYR A 177 0.99 7.96 -12.31
N SER A 178 0.56 6.96 -11.54
CA SER A 178 -0.34 5.92 -12.06
C SER A 178 -1.71 6.49 -12.42
N ASN A 179 -2.25 7.38 -11.59
CA ASN A 179 -3.59 7.95 -11.76
C ASN A 179 -3.72 8.99 -12.89
N ARG A 180 -2.62 9.63 -13.33
CA ARG A 180 -2.66 10.74 -14.33
C ARG A 180 -2.51 10.30 -15.79
N GLY A 181 -3.05 9.14 -16.14
CA GLY A 181 -3.21 8.72 -17.55
C GLY A 181 -2.00 8.02 -18.18
N PHE A 182 -0.96 7.69 -17.39
CA PHE A 182 0.19 6.93 -17.88
C PHE A 182 -0.04 5.41 -17.92
N ASN A 183 -1.24 4.95 -17.51
CA ASN A 183 -1.64 3.54 -17.49
C ASN A 183 -0.72 2.64 -16.66
N TYR A 184 0.13 3.19 -15.79
CA TYR A 184 0.93 2.40 -14.87
C TYR A 184 0.06 1.75 -13.78
N ILE A 185 0.56 0.65 -13.23
CA ILE A 185 -0.08 -0.14 -12.17
C ILE A 185 0.92 -0.22 -11.03
N THR A 186 0.58 0.35 -9.89
CA THR A 186 1.28 0.14 -8.62
C THR A 186 0.78 -1.14 -7.93
N LEU A 187 1.46 -1.58 -6.87
CA LEU A 187 0.98 -2.71 -6.07
C LEU A 187 -0.44 -2.44 -5.54
N GLU A 188 -0.67 -1.24 -5.04
CA GLU A 188 -1.93 -0.79 -4.44
C GLU A 188 -3.07 -0.63 -5.46
N ASP A 189 -2.75 -0.58 -6.76
CA ASP A 189 -3.73 -0.65 -7.85
C ASP A 189 -4.24 -2.09 -8.10
N THR A 190 -3.75 -3.10 -7.36
CA THR A 190 -4.26 -4.49 -7.44
C THR A 190 -5.37 -4.74 -6.40
N LEU A 191 -6.36 -5.59 -6.70
CA LEU A 191 -7.50 -5.85 -5.79
C LEU A 191 -7.07 -6.19 -4.36
N ALA A 192 -6.08 -7.08 -4.22
CA ALA A 192 -5.62 -7.58 -2.93
C ALA A 192 -5.04 -6.45 -2.06
N ALA A 193 -4.18 -5.61 -2.65
CA ALA A 193 -3.54 -4.51 -1.96
C ALA A 193 -4.48 -3.32 -1.78
N ALA A 194 -5.29 -2.99 -2.77
CA ALA A 194 -6.28 -1.92 -2.72
C ALA A 194 -7.24 -2.06 -1.52
N MET A 195 -7.63 -3.30 -1.17
CA MET A 195 -8.44 -3.55 0.02
C MET A 195 -7.72 -3.14 1.31
N ALA A 196 -6.41 -3.39 1.42
CA ALA A 196 -5.61 -3.18 2.62
C ALA A 196 -4.87 -1.82 2.68
N ASP A 197 -4.86 -1.07 1.58
CA ASP A 197 -4.04 0.15 1.42
C ASP A 197 -4.32 1.21 2.50
N GLY A 198 -3.28 1.63 3.21
CA GLY A 198 -3.38 2.58 4.32
C GLY A 198 -4.11 2.08 5.57
N LEU A 199 -4.45 0.79 5.66
CA LEU A 199 -5.01 0.19 6.88
C LEU A 199 -3.88 -0.37 7.76
N SER A 200 -4.12 -0.40 9.07
CA SER A 200 -3.30 -1.13 10.04
C SER A 200 -4.12 -2.25 10.69
N TRP A 201 -3.46 -3.37 11.00
CA TRP A 201 -4.04 -4.51 11.69
C TRP A 201 -2.98 -5.35 12.40
N CYS A 202 -3.37 -6.00 13.47
CA CYS A 202 -2.58 -7.03 14.12
C CYS A 202 -3.49 -7.95 14.92
N GLY A 203 -3.15 -9.24 14.90
CA GLY A 203 -3.76 -10.22 15.78
C GLY A 203 -3.21 -10.16 17.19
N THR A 204 -3.94 -10.77 18.12
CA THR A 204 -3.41 -11.17 19.42
C THR A 204 -4.20 -12.36 19.95
N GLU A 205 -3.51 -13.30 20.59
CA GLU A 205 -4.15 -14.44 21.24
C GLU A 205 -4.97 -14.03 22.48
N HIS A 206 -4.69 -12.84 23.02
CA HIS A 206 -5.28 -12.37 24.27
C HIS A 206 -6.60 -11.60 24.09
N ALA A 207 -6.90 -11.11 22.88
CA ALA A 207 -8.13 -10.38 22.63
C ALA A 207 -9.29 -11.32 22.29
N PRO A 208 -10.47 -11.18 22.90
CA PRO A 208 -11.63 -12.02 22.61
C PRO A 208 -12.07 -12.00 21.14
N GLN A 209 -11.87 -10.88 20.45
CA GLN A 209 -12.18 -10.71 19.02
C GLN A 209 -11.01 -11.09 18.09
N GLY A 210 -9.85 -11.43 18.67
CA GLY A 210 -8.63 -11.85 17.98
C GLY A 210 -7.84 -10.78 17.23
N PHE A 211 -8.34 -9.54 17.15
CA PHE A 211 -7.61 -8.36 16.73
C PHE A 211 -7.33 -7.44 17.91
N ASP A 212 -6.16 -6.81 17.94
CA ASP A 212 -5.84 -5.76 18.90
C ASP A 212 -6.19 -4.39 18.31
N TYR A 213 -7.22 -3.74 18.83
CA TYR A 213 -7.65 -2.39 18.41
C TYR A 213 -6.99 -1.28 19.25
N VAL A 214 -6.28 -1.62 20.32
CA VAL A 214 -5.59 -0.66 21.19
C VAL A 214 -4.21 -0.36 20.61
N SER A 215 -3.43 -1.40 20.32
CA SER A 215 -2.03 -1.25 19.93
C SER A 215 -1.55 -2.41 19.07
N CYS A 216 -1.01 -2.07 17.90
CA CYS A 216 -0.14 -2.90 17.08
C CYS A 216 1.26 -2.35 17.29
N PRO A 217 2.10 -3.01 18.10
CA PRO A 217 3.47 -2.56 18.31
C PRO A 217 4.23 -2.46 16.96
N ASN A 218 5.39 -1.82 16.93
CA ASN A 218 6.24 -1.75 15.73
C ASN A 218 7.72 -2.07 16.04
N ASN A 219 7.94 -2.88 17.07
CA ASN A 219 9.24 -3.09 17.71
C ASN A 219 9.73 -4.55 17.70
N CYS A 220 9.35 -5.33 16.68
CA CYS A 220 9.94 -6.65 16.50
C CYS A 220 11.43 -6.53 16.17
N ALA A 221 12.32 -7.06 17.03
CA ALA A 221 13.73 -7.19 16.70
C ALA A 221 13.89 -8.17 15.52
N ASP A 222 14.36 -7.69 14.38
CA ASP A 222 14.72 -8.43 13.14
C ASP A 222 13.70 -9.46 12.58
N ASN A 223 12.47 -9.47 13.09
CA ASN A 223 11.42 -10.41 12.69
C ASN A 223 10.33 -9.71 11.88
N ILE A 224 9.66 -10.46 11.01
CA ILE A 224 8.55 -9.96 10.18
C ILE A 224 7.34 -9.68 11.08
N TRP A 225 6.78 -8.47 11.00
CA TRP A 225 5.57 -8.03 11.70
C TRP A 225 4.31 -8.33 10.87
N ALA A 226 3.13 -8.20 11.48
CA ALA A 226 1.87 -8.69 10.91
C ALA A 226 1.48 -8.09 9.54
N ASP A 227 1.65 -6.80 9.36
CA ASP A 227 1.46 -6.07 8.09
C ASP A 227 2.64 -6.26 7.14
N ASP A 228 3.88 -6.30 7.65
CA ASP A 228 5.08 -6.66 6.88
C ASP A 228 4.95 -8.01 6.17
N ALA A 229 4.37 -9.01 6.84
CA ALA A 229 4.12 -10.33 6.23
C ALA A 229 3.14 -10.25 5.05
N PHE A 230 2.10 -9.44 5.17
CA PHE A 230 1.14 -9.21 4.10
C PHE A 230 1.80 -8.46 2.94
N TRP A 231 2.42 -7.31 3.22
CA TRP A 231 3.02 -6.46 2.19
C TRP A 231 4.21 -7.14 1.53
N GLY A 232 4.98 -7.97 2.25
CA GLY A 232 6.07 -8.76 1.69
C GLY A 232 5.58 -9.80 0.69
N LEU A 233 4.49 -10.51 1.00
CA LEU A 233 3.88 -11.44 0.06
C LEU A 233 3.23 -10.72 -1.13
N ALA A 234 2.55 -9.59 -0.87
CA ALA A 234 1.94 -8.76 -1.91
C ALA A 234 2.99 -8.28 -2.92
N SER A 235 4.08 -7.71 -2.39
CA SER A 235 5.25 -7.22 -3.14
C SER A 235 5.86 -8.32 -4.00
N LYS A 236 6.13 -9.49 -3.38
CA LYS A 236 6.65 -10.66 -4.09
C LYS A 236 5.74 -11.08 -5.24
N LYS A 237 4.45 -11.30 -4.99
CA LYS A 237 3.49 -11.77 -6.01
C LYS A 237 3.29 -10.76 -7.13
N PHE A 238 3.33 -9.46 -6.82
CA PHE A 238 3.26 -8.42 -7.83
C PHE A 238 4.50 -8.43 -8.74
N ALA A 239 5.70 -8.57 -8.17
CA ALA A 239 6.93 -8.69 -8.94
C ALA A 239 6.98 -9.97 -9.81
N GLU A 240 6.49 -11.10 -9.31
CA GLU A 240 6.39 -12.36 -10.08
C GLU A 240 5.49 -12.24 -11.33
N LYS A 241 4.53 -11.31 -11.29
CA LYS A 241 3.58 -11.02 -12.39
C LYS A 241 4.04 -9.89 -13.30
N ALA A 242 5.00 -9.08 -12.88
CA ALA A 242 5.56 -8.02 -13.71
C ALA A 242 6.36 -8.64 -14.87
N ALA A 243 6.18 -8.09 -16.08
CA ALA A 243 6.87 -8.54 -17.27
C ALA A 243 7.09 -7.37 -18.26
N GLY A 244 8.09 -7.51 -19.13
CA GLY A 244 8.49 -6.46 -20.07
C GLY A 244 9.18 -5.28 -19.36
N GLU A 245 8.91 -4.05 -19.81
CA GLU A 245 9.45 -2.84 -19.16
C GLU A 245 8.77 -2.60 -17.80
N VAL A 246 9.59 -2.50 -16.75
CA VAL A 246 9.14 -2.15 -15.41
C VAL A 246 9.75 -0.82 -14.98
N TYR A 247 9.03 -0.08 -14.15
CA TYR A 247 9.39 1.28 -13.75
C TYR A 247 9.56 1.34 -12.23
N LEU A 248 10.48 2.17 -11.76
CA LEU A 248 10.75 2.35 -10.33
C LEU A 248 10.91 3.83 -10.01
N VAL A 249 10.13 4.32 -9.03
CA VAL A 249 10.27 5.67 -8.48
C VAL A 249 11.00 5.60 -7.14
N LEU A 250 12.11 6.33 -7.03
CA LEU A 250 12.92 6.39 -5.81
C LEU A 250 12.93 7.80 -5.23
N ASN A 251 13.04 7.89 -3.91
CA ASN A 251 13.13 9.18 -3.23
C ASN A 251 14.57 9.70 -3.25
N GLY A 252 14.86 10.62 -4.17
CA GLY A 252 16.17 11.28 -4.28
C GLY A 252 16.40 12.44 -3.29
N SER A 253 15.43 12.77 -2.43
CA SER A 253 15.50 13.89 -1.48
C SER A 253 15.63 13.43 -0.03
N ARG A 254 16.03 12.16 0.20
CA ARG A 254 16.22 11.64 1.55
C ARG A 254 17.35 12.39 2.27
N ALA A 255 17.11 12.77 3.51
CA ALA A 255 18.10 13.40 4.39
C ALA A 255 19.00 12.35 5.06
N ASN A 256 20.03 12.82 5.79
CA ASN A 256 20.92 12.02 6.63
C ASN A 256 21.67 10.92 5.86
N ASP A 257 22.19 11.25 4.66
CA ASP A 257 22.97 10.37 3.80
C ASP A 257 22.30 9.02 3.46
N GLN A 258 20.97 8.94 3.62
CA GLN A 258 20.24 7.74 3.24
C GLN A 258 20.16 7.63 1.72
N PRO A 259 20.60 6.51 1.13
CA PRO A 259 20.56 6.34 -0.31
C PRO A 259 19.12 6.27 -0.80
N SER A 260 18.87 6.78 -2.01
CA SER A 260 17.57 6.66 -2.69
C SER A 260 17.15 5.20 -2.85
N PHE A 261 18.13 4.33 -3.11
CA PHE A 261 17.98 2.88 -3.15
C PHE A 261 18.36 2.28 -1.78
N ARG A 262 17.39 1.71 -1.07
CA ARG A 262 17.57 1.18 0.28
C ARG A 262 17.57 -0.34 0.30
N ASN A 263 18.66 -0.94 0.79
CA ASN A 263 18.80 -2.40 0.88
C ASN A 263 17.74 -3.06 1.77
N ASP A 264 17.17 -2.32 2.72
CA ASP A 264 16.18 -2.81 3.66
C ASP A 264 14.72 -2.55 3.25
N SER A 265 14.49 -1.96 2.06
CA SER A 265 13.15 -1.67 1.54
C SER A 265 12.43 -2.91 1.01
N PHE A 266 11.09 -2.85 0.95
CA PHE A 266 10.26 -3.89 0.32
C PHE A 266 10.68 -4.17 -1.12
N PHE A 267 10.94 -3.11 -1.90
CA PHE A 267 11.45 -3.23 -3.27
C PHE A 267 12.67 -4.15 -3.31
N THR A 268 13.69 -3.88 -2.49
CA THR A 268 14.93 -4.65 -2.54
C THR A 268 14.79 -6.05 -1.95
N LYS A 269 14.00 -6.22 -0.88
CA LYS A 269 13.84 -7.51 -0.19
C LYS A 269 12.92 -8.49 -0.91
N TYR A 270 11.84 -8.01 -1.51
CA TYR A 270 10.75 -8.87 -2.00
C TYR A 270 10.40 -8.67 -3.47
N GLU A 271 10.61 -7.48 -4.04
CA GLU A 271 10.19 -7.20 -5.42
C GLU A 271 11.34 -7.52 -6.40
N LEU A 272 12.47 -6.83 -6.26
CA LEU A 272 13.65 -6.94 -7.12
C LEU A 272 14.13 -8.40 -7.31
N PRO A 273 14.22 -9.25 -6.26
CA PRO A 273 14.66 -10.63 -6.45
C PRO A 273 13.65 -11.53 -7.19
N ASN A 274 12.38 -11.12 -7.27
CA ASN A 274 11.29 -11.90 -7.86
C ASN A 274 10.82 -11.35 -9.22
N LEU A 275 11.47 -10.29 -9.73
CA LEU A 275 11.30 -9.86 -11.12
C LEU A 275 11.80 -10.95 -12.07
N GLN A 276 10.95 -11.34 -13.03
CA GLN A 276 11.35 -12.33 -14.02
C GLN A 276 12.40 -11.75 -14.96
N LYS A 277 13.48 -12.50 -15.16
CA LYS A 277 14.44 -12.20 -16.22
C LYS A 277 13.80 -12.58 -17.55
N THR A 278 13.55 -11.60 -18.41
CA THR A 278 13.35 -11.89 -19.82
C THR A 278 14.71 -12.12 -20.45
N ASP A 279 15.00 -13.35 -20.86
CA ASP A 279 16.13 -13.64 -21.73
C ASP A 279 15.85 -12.93 -23.06
N TYR A 280 16.61 -11.87 -23.34
CA TYR A 280 16.65 -11.26 -24.66
C TYR A 280 17.38 -12.24 -25.59
N ASN A 281 16.64 -13.14 -26.24
CA ASN A 281 17.11 -13.90 -27.40
C ASN A 281 17.10 -13.01 -28.65
#